data_AF-A0A2E5B546-F1
#
_entry.id   AF-A0A2E5B546-F1
#
_cell.length_a   1.000
_cell.length_b   1.000
_cell.length_c   1.000
_cell.angle_alpha   90.00
_cell.angle_beta   90.00
_cell.angle_gamma   90.00
#
_symmetry.space_group_name_H-M   'P 1'
#
loop_
_entity.id
_entity.type
_entity.pdbx_description
1 polymer ?
#
loop_
_entity_poly.entity_id
_entity_poly.type
_entity_poly.pdbx_seq_one_letter_code
_entity_poly.pdbx_strand_id
1 'polypeptide(L)'
;MTPASSARRLLLGTGLGLFLAGGFGLISGVIHLDEPSIGFVIPLLGLILIALSGPTGRGEGPLSNWFPNEDNETLAVRVEADLNQEKQNEDVGNAWAKLEHSMLSKELEGEE
;
A
#
# COMPACT_ATOMS: atom_id res chain seq x y z
N MET A 1 8.62 6.48 -12.55
CA MET A 1 8.99 6.52 -11.11
C MET A 1 8.36 5.30 -10.49
N THR A 2 9.15 4.42 -9.89
CA THR A 2 8.61 3.19 -9.27
C THR A 2 7.95 3.51 -7.92
N PRO A 3 6.94 2.74 -7.47
CA PRO A 3 6.34 2.89 -6.13
C PRO A 3 7.40 2.87 -5.01
N ALA A 4 8.37 1.97 -5.08
CA ALA A 4 9.54 1.91 -4.21
C ALA A 4 10.31 3.24 -4.13
N SER A 5 10.57 3.86 -5.29
CA SER A 5 11.31 5.14 -5.35
C SER A 5 10.55 6.30 -4.70
N SER A 6 9.23 6.34 -4.86
CA SER A 6 8.35 7.34 -4.22
C SER A 6 8.29 7.13 -2.70
N ALA A 7 8.08 5.88 -2.26
CA ALA A 7 8.05 5.52 -0.84
C ALA A 7 9.37 5.87 -0.13
N ARG A 8 10.52 5.57 -0.75
CA ARG A 8 11.84 5.96 -0.22
C ARG A 8 11.94 7.46 0.06
N ARG A 9 11.47 8.29 -0.88
CA ARG A 9 11.53 9.76 -0.72
C ARG A 9 10.66 10.23 0.43
N LEU A 10 9.45 9.67 0.57
CA LEU A 10 8.55 9.97 1.68
C LEU A 10 9.15 9.54 3.03
N LEU A 11 9.70 8.32 3.12
CA LEU A 11 10.31 7.81 4.34
C LEU A 11 11.55 8.62 4.75
N LEU A 12 12.41 8.98 3.80
CA LEU A 12 13.58 9.84 4.08
C LEU A 12 13.14 11.23 4.53
N GLY A 13 12.23 11.87 3.79
CA GLY A 13 11.81 13.24 4.09
C GLY A 13 11.11 13.34 5.43
N THR A 14 10.15 12.45 5.69
CA THR A 14 9.43 12.43 6.98
C THR A 14 10.34 12.00 8.12
N GLY A 15 11.19 10.99 7.91
CA GLY A 15 12.15 10.54 8.92
C GLY A 15 13.15 11.61 9.34
N LEU A 16 13.74 12.33 8.37
CA LEU A 16 14.62 13.48 8.63
C LEU A 16 13.88 14.61 9.34
N GLY A 17 12.65 14.91 8.92
CA GLY A 17 11.81 15.93 9.57
C GLY A 17 11.51 15.62 11.04
N LEU A 18 11.14 14.37 11.33
CA LEU A 18 10.89 13.92 12.71
C LEU A 18 12.17 13.91 13.56
N PHE A 19 13.29 13.48 13.00
CA PHE A 19 14.58 13.53 13.69
C PHE A 19 14.97 14.97 14.04
N LEU A 20 14.81 15.90 13.09
CA LEU A 20 15.04 17.32 13.31
C LEU A 20 14.10 17.91 14.36
N ALA A 21 12.81 17.56 14.32
CA ALA A 21 11.83 17.97 15.33
C ALA A 21 12.22 17.48 16.74
N GLY A 22 12.75 16.27 16.86
CA GLY A 22 13.32 15.78 18.12
C GLY A 22 14.51 16.62 18.60
N GLY A 23 15.40 17.04 17.69
CA GLY A 23 16.47 17.98 17.98
C GLY A 23 15.95 19.33 18.51
N PHE A 24 14.91 19.89 17.89
CA PHE A 24 14.26 21.10 18.41
C PHE A 24 13.59 20.87 19.77
N GLY A 25 13.01 19.70 20.01
CA GLY A 25 12.46 19.32 21.31
C GLY A 25 13.50 19.28 22.43
N LEU A 26 14.73 18.88 22.12
CA LEU A 26 15.86 18.96 23.06
C LEU A 26 16.27 20.42 23.31
N ILE A 27 16.40 21.23 22.26
CA ILE A 27 16.80 22.65 22.37
C ILE A 27 15.78 23.47 23.15
N SER A 28 14.49 23.21 22.97
CA SER A 28 13.41 23.94 23.66
C SER A 28 13.20 23.50 25.10
N GLY A 29 13.89 22.46 25.57
CA GLY A 29 13.70 21.88 26.90
C GLY A 29 12.39 21.10 27.04
N VAL A 30 11.73 20.72 25.93
CA VAL A 30 10.58 19.79 25.98
C VAL A 30 11.05 18.36 26.25
N ILE A 31 12.21 17.99 25.70
CA ILE A 31 12.88 16.71 25.93
C ILE A 31 14.09 16.96 26.82
N HIS A 32 14.17 16.27 27.96
CA HIS A 32 15.30 16.33 28.87
C HIS A 32 16.14 15.06 28.71
N LEU A 33 17.48 15.18 28.74
CA LEU A 33 18.38 14.03 28.65
C LEU A 33 18.49 13.26 29.96
N ASP A 34 18.30 13.97 31.08
CA ASP A 34 18.46 13.41 32.42
C ASP A 34 17.26 12.54 32.85
N GLU A 35 16.11 12.72 32.18
CA GLU A 35 14.87 12.01 32.48
C GLU A 35 14.28 11.38 31.21
N PRO A 36 14.16 10.03 31.14
CA PRO A 36 13.54 9.38 30.00
C PRO A 36 12.06 9.77 29.90
N SER A 37 11.71 10.48 28.84
CA SER A 37 10.34 10.96 28.58
C SER A 37 9.77 10.38 27.28
N ILE A 38 8.45 10.46 27.13
CA ILE A 38 7.74 10.07 25.89
C ILE A 38 8.23 10.89 24.68
N GLY A 39 8.85 12.06 24.89
CA GLY A 39 9.35 12.92 23.82
C GLY A 39 10.40 12.26 22.92
N PHE A 40 11.13 11.26 23.42
CA PHE A 40 12.11 10.51 22.62
C PHE A 40 11.49 9.64 21.52
N VAL A 41 10.18 9.37 21.57
CA VAL A 41 9.48 8.59 20.53
C VAL A 41 9.59 9.29 19.17
N ILE A 42 9.53 10.62 19.13
CA ILE A 42 9.58 11.40 17.89
C ILE A 42 10.90 11.20 17.13
N PRO A 43 12.09 11.47 17.71
CA PRO A 43 13.35 11.24 17.01
C PRO A 43 13.62 9.76 16.74
N LEU A 44 13.19 8.85 17.63
CA LEU A 44 13.36 7.41 17.42
C LEU A 44 12.55 6.91 16.22
N LEU A 45 11.30 7.36 16.09
CA LEU A 45 10.48 7.07 14.91
C LEU A 45 11.12 7.65 13.65
N GLY A 46 11.66 8.87 13.72
CA GLY A 46 12.41 9.46 12.62
C GLY A 46 13.57 8.59 12.14
N LEU A 47 14.38 8.06 13.06
CA LEU A 47 15.48 7.15 12.75
C LEU A 47 14.99 5.84 12.13
N ILE A 48 13.89 5.27 12.63
CA ILE A 48 13.28 4.05 12.06
C ILE A 48 12.87 4.30 10.60
N LEU A 49 12.21 5.41 10.29
CA LEU A 49 11.81 5.74 8.92
C LEU A 49 13.00 5.95 8.00
N ILE A 50 14.05 6.63 8.46
CA ILE A 50 15.31 6.78 7.72
C ILE A 50 15.93 5.41 7.43
N ALA A 51 16.01 4.53 8.43
CA ALA A 51 16.58 3.20 8.30
C ALA A 51 15.80 2.34 7.29
N LEU A 52 14.47 2.40 7.30
CA LEU A 52 13.60 1.66 6.39
C LEU A 52 13.64 2.20 4.95
N SER A 53 14.03 3.45 4.75
CA SER A 53 13.98 4.09 3.43
C SER A 53 14.91 3.45 2.39
N GLY A 54 16.10 3.01 2.81
CA GLY A 54 17.10 2.37 1.96
C GLY A 54 16.63 1.05 1.33
N PRO A 55 16.26 0.03 2.14
CA PRO A 55 15.74 -1.23 1.62
C PRO A 55 14.45 -1.03 0.83
N THR A 56 13.54 -0.18 1.30
CA THR A 56 12.28 0.13 0.58
C THR A 56 12.55 0.66 -0.83
N GLY A 57 13.54 1.56 -0.98
CA GLY A 57 13.90 2.10 -2.30
C GLY A 57 14.55 1.09 -3.26
N ARG A 58 15.06 -0.03 -2.74
CA ARG A 58 15.56 -1.16 -3.54
C ARG A 58 14.48 -2.20 -3.83
N GLY A 59 13.27 -2.02 -3.29
CA GLY A 59 12.21 -3.04 -3.35
C GLY A 59 12.47 -4.22 -2.41
N GLU A 60 13.27 -4.03 -1.36
CA GLU A 60 13.63 -5.05 -0.37
C GLU A 60 13.04 -4.73 1.01
N GLY A 61 13.02 -5.72 1.91
CA GLY A 61 12.64 -5.53 3.31
C GLY A 61 11.14 -5.59 3.57
N PRO A 62 10.67 -5.16 4.75
CA PRO A 62 9.29 -5.40 5.20
C PRO A 62 8.23 -4.66 4.38
N LEU A 63 8.64 -3.60 3.67
CA LEU A 63 7.77 -2.73 2.88
C LEU A 63 7.74 -3.13 1.39
N SER A 64 8.50 -4.14 0.96
CA SER A 64 8.64 -4.51 -0.47
C SER A 64 7.32 -4.93 -1.11
N ASN A 65 6.47 -5.61 -0.35
CA ASN A 65 5.16 -6.08 -0.85
C ASN A 65 4.17 -4.94 -1.08
N TRP A 66 4.29 -3.85 -0.32
CA TRP A 66 3.42 -2.67 -0.46
C TRP A 66 3.98 -1.66 -1.47
N PHE A 67 5.31 -1.56 -1.57
CA PHE A 67 5.99 -0.64 -2.47
C PHE A 67 6.98 -1.40 -3.36
N PRO A 68 6.47 -2.16 -4.35
CA PRO A 68 7.32 -2.91 -5.25
C PRO A 68 8.16 -1.97 -6.11
N ASN A 69 9.34 -2.44 -6.49
CA ASN A 69 10.22 -1.73 -7.42
C ASN A 69 9.92 -2.15 -8.86
N GLU A 70 8.68 -1.96 -9.28
CA GLU A 70 8.20 -2.25 -10.63
C GLU A 70 8.07 -0.96 -11.44
N ASP A 71 8.36 -1.05 -12.74
CA ASP A 71 8.18 0.04 -13.68
C ASP A 71 6.70 0.22 -14.08
N ASN A 72 6.35 1.42 -14.53
CA ASN A 72 4.97 1.81 -14.84
C ASN A 72 4.32 0.92 -15.91
N GLU A 73 5.08 0.42 -16.88
CA GLU A 73 4.53 -0.46 -17.91
C GLU A 73 4.17 -1.84 -17.35
N THR A 74 5.03 -2.40 -16.49
CA THR A 74 4.76 -3.68 -15.82
C THR A 74 3.55 -3.57 -14.88
N LEU A 75 3.42 -2.44 -14.19
CA LEU A 75 2.25 -2.14 -13.37
C LEU A 75 0.98 -2.03 -14.22
N ALA A 76 1.04 -1.33 -15.36
CA ALA A 76 -0.11 -1.17 -16.25
C ALA A 76 -0.59 -2.51 -16.81
N VAL A 77 0.34 -3.36 -17.28
CA VAL A 77 0.01 -4.71 -17.80
C VAL A 77 -0.67 -5.58 -16.73
N ARG A 78 -0.16 -5.55 -15.50
CA ARG A 78 -0.77 -6.31 -14.39
C ARG A 78 -2.17 -5.81 -14.06
N VAL A 79 -2.34 -4.50 -13.93
CA VAL A 79 -3.65 -3.90 -13.62
C VAL A 79 -4.65 -4.17 -14.75
N GLU A 80 -4.22 -4.10 -16.00
CA GLU A 80 -5.06 -4.45 -17.14
C GLU A 80 -5.47 -5.92 -17.12
N ALA A 81 -4.55 -6.83 -16.77
CA ALA A 81 -4.87 -8.25 -16.61
C ALA A 81 -5.87 -8.50 -15.48
N ASP A 82 -5.68 -7.87 -14.31
CA ASP A 82 -6.58 -7.98 -13.16
C ASP A 82 -8.00 -7.47 -13.53
N LEU A 83 -8.10 -6.33 -14.21
CA LEU A 83 -9.37 -5.76 -14.68
C LEU A 83 -10.07 -6.64 -15.73
N ASN A 84 -9.31 -7.21 -16.67
CA ASN A 84 -9.87 -8.09 -17.68
C ASN A 84 -10.37 -9.41 -17.07
N GLN A 85 -9.68 -9.93 -16.05
CA GLN A 85 -10.11 -11.13 -15.35
C GLN A 85 -11.40 -10.89 -14.55
N GLU A 86 -11.52 -9.73 -13.90
CA GLU A 86 -12.74 -9.35 -13.19
C GLU A 86 -13.93 -9.20 -14.14
N LYS A 87 -13.74 -8.55 -15.29
CA LYS A 87 -14.77 -8.48 -16.36
C LYS A 87 -15.18 -9.85 -16.87
N GLN A 88 -14.22 -10.74 -17.15
CA GLN A 88 -14.52 -12.07 -17.62
C GLN A 88 -15.34 -12.88 -16.60
N ASN A 89 -15.03 -12.73 -15.31
CA ASN A 89 -15.80 -13.38 -14.24
C ASN A 89 -17.24 -12.83 -14.16
N GLU A 90 -17.43 -11.52 -14.35
CA GLU A 90 -18.75 -10.89 -14.41
C GLU A 90 -19.56 -11.39 -15.61
N ASP A 91 -18.96 -11.44 -16.81
CA ASP A 91 -19.60 -11.91 -18.03
C ASP A 91 -20.06 -13.38 -17.91
N VAL A 92 -19.20 -14.24 -17.36
CA VAL A 92 -19.53 -15.64 -17.09
C VAL A 92 -20.67 -15.71 -16.07
N GLY A 93 -20.60 -14.97 -14.96
CA GLY A 93 -21.66 -14.94 -13.95
C GLY A 93 -23.02 -14.51 -14.52
N ASN A 94 -23.04 -13.49 -15.37
CA ASN A 94 -24.24 -13.03 -16.05
C ASN A 94 -24.79 -14.08 -17.04
N ALA A 95 -23.91 -14.77 -17.77
CA ALA A 95 -24.31 -15.87 -18.65
C ALA A 95 -24.94 -17.04 -17.88
N TRP A 96 -24.39 -17.39 -16.72
CA TRP A 96 -24.98 -18.39 -15.82
C TRP A 96 -26.34 -17.95 -15.30
N ALA A 97 -26.47 -16.70 -14.84
CA ALA A 97 -27.76 -16.17 -14.35
C ALA A 97 -28.84 -16.17 -15.44
N LYS A 98 -28.47 -15.83 -16.68
CA LYS A 98 -29.39 -15.87 -17.83
C LYS A 98 -29.81 -17.30 -18.18
N LEU A 99 -28.88 -18.26 -18.11
CA LEU A 99 -29.18 -19.68 -18.32
C LEU A 99 -30.13 -20.20 -17.24
N GLU A 100 -29.86 -19.92 -15.97
CA GLU A 100 -30.70 -20.30 -14.84
C GLU A 100 -32.12 -19.72 -14.98
N HIS A 101 -32.23 -18.43 -15.30
CA HIS A 101 -33.52 -17.80 -15.58
C HIS A 101 -34.25 -18.51 -16.74
N SER A 102 -33.56 -18.81 -17.84
CA SER A 102 -34.19 -19.47 -18.99
C SER A 102 -34.65 -20.90 -18.69
N MET A 103 -33.92 -21.61 -17.83
CA MET A 103 -34.29 -22.94 -17.36
C MET A 103 -35.52 -22.87 -16.46
N LEU A 104 -35.51 -21.98 -15.47
CA LEU A 104 -36.63 -21.73 -14.55
C LEU A 104 -37.91 -21.33 -15.30
N SER A 105 -37.80 -20.43 -16.28
CA SER A 105 -38.96 -20.02 -17.09
C SER A 105 -39.53 -21.19 -17.90
N LYS A 106 -38.69 -22.08 -18.40
CA LYS A 106 -39.12 -23.25 -19.17
C LYS A 106 -39.76 -24.33 -18.28
N GLU A 107 -39.27 -24.50 -17.05
CA GLU A 107 -39.87 -25.41 -16.07
C GLU A 107 -41.26 -24.92 -15.65
N LEU A 108 -41.43 -23.62 -15.41
CA LEU A 108 -42.74 -23.00 -15.13
C LEU A 108 -43.74 -23.14 -16.29
N GLU A 109 -43.31 -22.98 -17.55
CA GLU A 109 -44.17 -23.20 -18.72
C GLU A 109 -44.58 -24.66 -18.94
N GLY A 110 -43.83 -25.63 -18.40
CA GLY A 110 -44.10 -27.06 -18.55
C GLY A 110 -44.98 -27.67 -17.45
N GLU A 111 -45.28 -26.92 -16.39
CA GLU A 111 -46.17 -27.33 -15.29
C GLU A 111 -47.65 -26.91 -15.52
N GLU A 112 -47.99 -26.28 -16.65
CA GLU A 112 -49.38 -26.06 -17.13
C GLU A 112 -49.81 -27.10 -18.18
#